data_AF-A0A3D8Q4V1-F1
#
_entry.id   AF-A0A3D8Q4V1-F1
#
_cell.length_a   1.000
_cell.length_b   1.000
_cell.length_c   1.000
_cell.angle_alpha   90.00
_cell.angle_beta   90.00
_cell.angle_gamma   90.00
#
_symmetry.space_group_name_H-M   'P 1'
#
loop_
_entity.id
_entity.type
_entity.pdbx_description
1 polymer ?
#
loop_
_entity_poly.entity_id
_entity_poly.type
_entity_poly.pdbx_seq_one_letter_code
_entity_poly.pdbx_strand_id
1 'polypeptide(L)'
;MQSILALTVAFLASTIFAAPTSRDVTTTVQFTNDQSGRNADVNIPINVGAVGVKGLLDNTALDVNDTYFVTSFFLQANFQGVECELTIGSSVITVDDQKTFAQIASQPVDLASAVIYCHPLT
;
A
#
# COMPACT_ATOMS: atom_id res chain seq x y z
N MET A 1 0.76 -70.70 12.59
CA MET A 1 1.30 -69.51 13.28
C MET A 1 1.50 -68.43 12.23
N GLN A 2 0.63 -67.41 12.18
CA GLN A 2 0.71 -66.33 11.21
C GLN A 2 1.59 -65.22 11.80
N SER A 3 2.70 -64.89 11.13
CA SER A 3 3.51 -63.72 11.48
C SER A 3 3.18 -62.58 10.51
N ILE A 4 2.65 -61.49 11.02
CA ILE A 4 2.35 -60.27 10.26
C ILE A 4 3.52 -59.30 10.49
N LEU A 5 4.21 -58.95 9.39
CA LEU A 5 5.20 -57.89 9.33
C LEU A 5 4.50 -56.53 9.39
N ALA A 6 4.79 -55.73 10.42
CA ALA A 6 4.36 -54.35 10.50
C ALA A 6 5.48 -53.43 9.96
N LEU A 7 5.23 -52.78 8.82
CA LEU A 7 6.12 -51.79 8.23
C LEU A 7 5.63 -50.39 8.61
N THR A 8 6.31 -49.72 9.53
CA THR A 8 5.99 -48.34 9.91
C THR A 8 6.74 -47.36 9.01
N VAL A 9 6.03 -46.70 8.10
CA VAL A 9 6.59 -45.63 7.26
C VAL A 9 6.41 -44.30 7.99
N ALA A 10 7.51 -43.72 8.47
CA ALA A 10 7.52 -42.38 9.03
C ALA A 10 7.69 -41.35 7.91
N PHE A 11 6.63 -40.58 7.62
CA PHE A 11 6.71 -39.42 6.74
C PHE A 11 7.13 -38.19 7.56
N LEU A 12 8.39 -37.76 7.43
CA LEU A 12 8.80 -36.44 7.87
C LEU A 12 8.38 -35.41 6.82
N ALA A 13 7.25 -34.74 7.04
CA ALA A 13 6.88 -33.56 6.27
C ALA A 13 7.56 -32.33 6.88
N SER A 14 8.61 -31.82 6.24
CA SER A 14 9.21 -30.53 6.57
C SER A 14 8.36 -29.41 5.97
N THR A 15 7.63 -28.67 6.78
CA THR A 15 6.96 -27.43 6.35
C THR A 15 7.95 -26.27 6.44
N ILE A 16 8.32 -25.70 5.29
CA ILE A 16 9.06 -24.44 5.23
C ILE A 16 8.00 -23.33 5.37
N PHE A 17 7.85 -22.79 6.58
CA PHE A 17 7.10 -21.56 6.78
C PHE A 17 8.02 -20.38 6.41
N ALA A 18 7.82 -19.80 5.24
CA ALA A 18 8.34 -18.46 4.95
C ALA A 18 7.49 -17.47 5.75
N ALA A 19 8.06 -16.90 6.82
CA ALA A 19 7.44 -15.77 7.50
C ALA A 19 7.44 -14.58 6.52
N PRO A 20 6.31 -13.88 6.34
CA PRO A 20 6.28 -12.69 5.49
C PRO A 20 7.32 -11.69 6.02
N THR A 21 8.16 -11.18 5.14
CA THR A 21 9.07 -10.09 5.47
C THR A 21 8.25 -8.82 5.63
N SER A 22 8.71 -7.83 6.42
CA SER A 22 7.94 -6.58 6.63
C SER A 22 7.61 -5.84 5.32
N ARG A 23 8.32 -6.13 4.22
CA ARG A 23 8.04 -5.61 2.88
C ARG A 23 6.83 -6.23 2.18
N ASP A 24 6.34 -7.37 2.68
CA ASP A 24 5.18 -8.08 2.09
C ASP A 24 3.84 -7.54 2.62
N VAL A 25 3.87 -6.72 3.68
CA VAL A 25 2.66 -6.14 4.29
C VAL A 25 2.40 -4.75 3.69
N THR A 26 1.32 -4.63 2.92
CA THR A 26 0.97 -3.40 2.20
C THR A 26 -0.46 -2.96 2.52
N THR A 27 -0.71 -1.65 2.51
CA THR A 27 -2.04 -1.07 2.40
C THR A 27 -2.27 -0.56 0.98
N THR A 28 -3.51 -0.53 0.50
CA THR A 28 -3.83 0.03 -0.82
C THR A 28 -4.38 1.45 -0.65
N VAL A 29 -3.75 2.41 -1.31
CA VAL A 29 -4.17 3.82 -1.38
C VAL A 29 -4.68 4.11 -2.78
N GLN A 30 -5.84 4.74 -2.88
CA GLN A 30 -6.32 5.31 -4.14
C GLN A 30 -5.99 6.80 -4.20
N PHE A 31 -5.36 7.23 -5.28
CA PHE A 31 -5.22 8.63 -5.64
C PHE A 31 -6.28 8.99 -6.70
N THR A 32 -6.89 10.18 -6.61
CA THR A 32 -7.89 10.62 -7.59
C THR A 32 -7.63 12.03 -8.09
N ASN A 33 -8.06 12.27 -9.32
CA ASN A 33 -8.21 13.59 -9.90
C ASN A 33 -9.68 13.78 -10.26
N ASP A 34 -10.43 14.39 -9.34
CA ASP A 34 -11.89 14.47 -9.45
C ASP A 34 -12.34 15.38 -10.61
N GLN A 35 -11.47 16.27 -11.10
CA GLN A 35 -11.75 17.11 -12.26
C GLN A 35 -11.72 16.33 -13.59
N SER A 36 -10.77 15.40 -13.72
CA SER A 36 -10.62 14.57 -14.93
C SER A 36 -11.32 13.21 -14.82
N GLY A 37 -11.68 12.78 -13.61
CA GLY A 37 -12.22 11.46 -13.31
C GLY A 37 -11.16 10.34 -13.28
N ARG A 38 -9.87 10.65 -13.46
CA ARG A 38 -8.76 9.68 -13.41
C ARG A 38 -8.47 9.27 -11.96
N ASN A 39 -8.11 8.01 -11.76
CA ASN A 39 -7.69 7.48 -10.47
C ASN A 39 -6.67 6.35 -10.64
N ALA A 40 -5.97 6.01 -9.58
CA ALA A 40 -5.08 4.86 -9.52
C ALA A 40 -5.01 4.29 -8.11
N ASP A 41 -5.12 2.97 -8.01
CA ASP A 41 -4.85 2.22 -6.78
C ASP A 41 -3.38 1.81 -6.74
N VAL A 42 -2.70 2.08 -5.62
CA VAL A 42 -1.30 1.72 -5.41
C VAL A 42 -1.10 1.03 -4.08
N ASN A 43 -0.21 0.04 -4.05
CA ASN A 43 0.15 -0.66 -2.83
C ASN A 43 1.32 0.06 -2.15
N ILE A 44 1.11 0.49 -0.92
CA ILE A 44 2.13 1.15 -0.09
C ILE A 44 2.62 0.15 0.96
N PRO A 45 3.92 -0.15 1.02
CA PRO A 45 4.48 -0.99 2.06
C PRO A 45 4.37 -0.31 3.42
N ILE A 46 3.92 -1.08 4.42
CA ILE A 46 3.72 -0.58 5.78
C ILE A 46 5.06 -0.70 6.53
N ASN A 47 5.47 0.37 7.21
CA ASN A 47 6.67 0.41 8.06
C ASN A 47 8.01 0.20 7.31
N VAL A 48 8.08 0.59 6.03
CA VAL A 48 9.31 0.46 5.19
C VAL A 48 9.96 1.83 4.87
N GLY A 49 9.49 2.91 5.53
CA GLY A 49 9.91 4.28 5.26
C GLY A 49 9.13 4.93 4.13
N ALA A 50 9.37 6.22 3.89
CA ALA A 50 8.64 6.99 2.88
C ALA A 50 8.99 6.54 1.45
N VAL A 51 7.96 6.40 0.62
CA VAL A 51 8.03 5.97 -0.79
C VAL A 51 7.65 7.14 -1.70
N GLY A 52 8.38 7.33 -2.80
CA GLY A 52 8.07 8.40 -3.76
C GLY A 52 6.79 8.11 -4.55
N VAL A 53 5.89 9.11 -4.60
CA VAL A 53 4.60 8.99 -5.30
C VAL A 53 4.78 8.83 -6.81
N LYS A 54 5.79 9.47 -7.40
CA LYS A 54 6.13 9.29 -8.83
C LYS A 54 6.24 7.81 -9.22
N GLY A 55 7.09 7.04 -8.52
CA GLY A 55 7.30 5.64 -8.85
C GLY A 55 6.07 4.75 -8.60
N LEU A 56 5.14 5.19 -7.74
CA LEU A 56 3.88 4.50 -7.50
C LEU A 56 2.85 4.76 -8.61
N LEU A 57 2.85 5.97 -9.18
CA LEU A 57 1.86 6.40 -10.17
C LEU A 57 2.35 6.33 -11.63
N ASP A 58 3.63 6.02 -11.87
CA ASP A 58 4.19 5.78 -13.20
C ASP A 58 3.33 4.76 -13.98
N ASN A 59 3.00 5.07 -15.23
CA ASN A 59 2.18 4.24 -16.12
C ASN A 59 0.73 4.00 -15.64
N THR A 60 0.23 4.77 -14.67
CA THR A 60 -1.19 4.73 -14.27
C THR A 60 -2.03 5.70 -15.08
N ALA A 61 -3.35 5.69 -14.89
CA ALA A 61 -4.22 6.67 -15.51
C ALA A 61 -3.95 8.12 -15.03
N LEU A 62 -3.22 8.31 -13.93
CA LEU A 62 -2.83 9.64 -13.41
C LEU A 62 -1.53 10.16 -14.02
N ASP A 63 -0.76 9.31 -14.71
CA ASP A 63 0.46 9.71 -15.40
C ASP A 63 0.13 10.44 -16.71
N VAL A 64 0.39 11.75 -16.73
CA VAL A 64 0.25 12.59 -17.91
C VAL A 64 1.61 13.21 -18.21
N ASN A 65 2.44 12.48 -18.96
CA ASN A 65 3.80 12.88 -19.33
C ASN A 65 4.65 13.22 -18.07
N ASP A 66 4.79 12.25 -17.15
CA ASP A 66 5.55 12.39 -15.89
C ASP A 66 4.97 13.42 -14.90
N THR A 67 3.71 13.83 -15.08
CA THR A 67 2.98 14.72 -14.17
C THR A 67 1.82 13.98 -13.54
N TYR A 68 1.64 14.08 -12.22
CA TYR A 68 0.65 13.30 -11.45
C TYR A 68 -0.30 14.24 -10.73
N PHE A 69 -1.25 14.79 -11.48
CA PHE A 69 -2.22 15.74 -10.94
C PHE A 69 -3.29 15.03 -10.11
N VAL A 70 -3.36 15.34 -8.81
CA VAL A 70 -4.27 14.70 -7.85
C VAL A 70 -5.00 15.75 -7.03
N THR A 71 -6.27 15.49 -6.70
CA THR A 71 -7.12 16.31 -5.83
C THR A 71 -7.38 15.68 -4.48
N SER A 72 -7.38 14.35 -4.39
CA SER A 72 -7.63 13.62 -3.13
C SER A 72 -6.94 12.27 -3.09
N PHE A 73 -6.83 11.70 -1.89
CA PHE A 73 -6.42 10.30 -1.73
C PHE A 73 -7.18 9.65 -0.57
N PHE A 74 -7.29 8.32 -0.62
CA PHE A 74 -7.94 7.57 0.44
C PHE A 74 -7.45 6.12 0.57
N LEU A 75 -7.65 5.56 1.76
CA LEU A 75 -7.38 4.17 2.07
C LEU A 75 -8.47 3.28 1.46
N GLN A 76 -8.06 2.38 0.55
CA GLN A 76 -8.95 1.57 -0.27
C GLN A 76 -9.05 0.12 0.21
N ALA A 77 -7.93 -0.48 0.64
CA ALA A 77 -7.90 -1.85 1.15
C ALA A 77 -6.75 -2.09 2.14
N ASN A 78 -6.88 -3.12 2.99
CA ASN A 78 -5.87 -3.55 3.95
C ASN A 78 -5.35 -2.40 4.84
N PHE A 79 -6.26 -1.59 5.36
CA PHE A 79 -5.94 -0.35 6.08
C PHE A 79 -6.30 -0.38 7.57
N GLN A 80 -6.81 -1.51 8.06
CA GLN A 80 -7.21 -1.68 9.46
C GLN A 80 -5.97 -1.53 10.36
N GLY A 81 -6.03 -0.59 11.30
CA GLY A 81 -4.91 -0.24 12.16
C GLY A 81 -3.75 0.46 11.45
N VAL A 82 -3.97 1.12 10.30
CA VAL A 82 -2.92 1.79 9.51
C VAL A 82 -3.20 3.30 9.44
N GLU A 83 -2.12 4.08 9.56
CA GLU A 83 -2.07 5.51 9.25
C GLU A 83 -1.14 5.72 8.04
N CYS A 84 -1.53 6.64 7.15
CA CYS A 84 -0.72 7.06 6.02
C CYS A 84 -0.56 8.58 5.98
N GLU A 85 0.68 9.02 5.83
CA GLU A 85 1.08 10.42 5.72
C GLU A 85 1.58 10.71 4.30
N LEU A 86 0.87 11.60 3.60
CA LEU A 86 1.30 12.13 2.31
C LEU A 86 2.00 13.48 2.55
N THR A 87 3.28 13.54 2.20
CA THR A 87 4.09 14.76 2.30
C THR A 87 4.26 15.42 0.93
N ILE A 88 3.87 16.69 0.83
CA ILE A 88 3.96 17.53 -0.37
C ILE A 88 4.68 18.82 0.01
N GLY A 89 5.97 18.93 -0.31
CA GLY A 89 6.78 20.06 0.13
C GLY A 89 6.87 20.10 1.67
N SER A 90 6.34 21.15 2.30
CA SER A 90 6.26 21.29 3.76
C SER A 90 4.94 20.85 4.38
N SER A 91 3.98 20.42 3.56
CA SER A 91 2.65 20.01 4.01
C SER A 91 2.59 18.51 4.21
N VAL A 92 1.99 18.08 5.33
CA VAL A 92 1.70 16.67 5.62
C VAL A 92 0.19 16.52 5.71
N ILE A 93 -0.35 15.52 5.00
CA ILE A 93 -1.78 15.20 4.98
C ILE A 93 -1.93 13.75 5.42
N THR A 94 -2.76 13.53 6.44
CA THR A 94 -2.89 12.22 7.08
C THR A 94 -4.28 11.63 6.85
N VAL A 95 -4.32 10.33 6.61
CA VAL A 95 -5.52 9.47 6.65
C VAL A 95 -5.23 8.27 7.54
N ASP A 96 -6.26 7.77 8.22
CA ASP A 96 -6.17 6.60 9.09
C ASP A 96 -7.39 5.70 8.90
N ASP A 97 -7.45 4.60 9.64
CA ASP A 97 -8.52 3.60 9.53
C ASP A 97 -9.91 4.09 9.98
N GLN A 98 -10.01 5.26 10.62
CA GLN A 98 -11.25 5.94 10.98
C GLN A 98 -11.60 7.09 10.02
N LYS A 99 -10.58 7.78 9.49
CA LYS A 99 -10.66 8.87 8.52
C LYS A 99 -9.86 8.48 7.28
N THR A 100 -10.49 7.64 6.48
CA THR A 100 -9.83 7.02 5.32
C THR A 100 -9.63 7.98 4.15
N PHE A 101 -10.24 9.16 4.15
CA PHE A 101 -10.22 10.10 3.04
C PHE A 101 -9.61 11.45 3.43
N ALA A 102 -8.79 12.00 2.53
CA ALA A 102 -8.34 13.37 2.61
C ALA A 102 -8.36 14.06 1.24
N GLN A 103 -8.93 15.26 1.23
CA GLN A 103 -8.76 16.19 0.12
C GLN A 103 -7.38 16.85 0.22
N ILE A 104 -6.63 16.82 -0.87
CA ILE A 104 -5.33 17.49 -1.00
C ILE A 104 -5.54 18.96 -1.35
N ALA A 105 -6.36 19.22 -2.36
CA ALA A 105 -6.67 20.56 -2.82
C ALA A 105 -7.96 20.58 -3.67
N SER A 106 -8.54 21.77 -3.86
CA SER A 106 -9.68 21.95 -4.77
C SER A 106 -9.28 21.96 -6.25
N GLN A 107 -8.01 22.26 -6.54
CA GLN A 107 -7.40 22.19 -7.87
C GLN A 107 -6.33 21.09 -7.86
N PRO A 108 -6.13 20.34 -8.96
CA PRO A 108 -5.15 19.27 -9.00
C PRO A 108 -3.75 19.79 -8.71
N VAL A 109 -3.05 19.08 -7.83
CA VAL A 109 -1.66 19.35 -7.45
C VAL A 109 -0.80 18.25 -8.04
N ASP A 110 0.35 18.61 -8.61
CA ASP A 110 1.33 17.64 -9.08
C ASP A 110 2.07 16.99 -7.90
N LEU A 111 2.01 15.67 -7.84
CA LEU A 111 2.64 14.86 -6.80
C LEU A 111 4.01 14.29 -7.20
N ALA A 112 4.62 14.74 -8.31
CA ALA A 112 5.90 14.20 -8.79
C ALA A 112 7.03 14.23 -7.73
N SER A 113 7.01 15.20 -6.81
CA SER A 113 7.98 15.32 -5.70
C SER A 113 7.42 14.90 -4.34
N ALA A 114 6.21 14.35 -4.29
CA ALA A 114 5.58 13.93 -3.05
C ALA A 114 6.10 12.55 -2.60
N VAL A 115 6.03 12.31 -1.30
CA VAL A 115 6.31 11.00 -0.70
C VAL A 115 5.16 10.59 0.20
N ILE A 116 4.91 9.29 0.28
CA ILE A 116 3.91 8.69 1.18
C ILE A 116 4.57 7.69 2.11
N TYR A 117 4.21 7.73 3.38
CA TYR A 117 4.64 6.78 4.40
C TYR A 117 3.42 6.22 5.10
N CYS A 118 3.35 4.90 5.23
CA CYS A 118 2.29 4.24 5.99
C CYS A 118 2.87 3.40 7.11
N HIS A 119 2.24 3.42 8.27
CA HIS A 119 2.66 2.68 9.46
C HIS A 119 1.46 2.18 10.27
N PRO A 120 1.65 1.21 11.18
CA PRO A 120 0.61 0.83 12.12
C PRO A 120 0.24 1.99 13.04
N LEU A 121 -1.04 2.12 13.38
CA LEU A 121 -1.52 2.95 14.47
C LEU A 121 -1.01 2.36 15.80
N THR A 122 -0.48 3.23 16.66
CA THR A 122 0.04 2.87 18.00
C THR A 122 -0.95 3.17 19.10
#